data_AF-A0A4U1J009-F1
#
_entry.id   AF-A0A4U1J009-F1
#
_cell.length_a   1.000
_cell.length_b   1.000
_cell.length_c   1.000
_cell.angle_alpha   90.00
_cell.angle_beta   90.00
_cell.angle_gamma   90.00
#
_symmetry.space_group_name_H-M   'P 1'
#
loop_
_entity.id
_entity.type
_entity.pdbx_description
1 polymer ?
#
loop_
_entity_poly.entity_id
_entity_poly.type
_entity_poly.pdbx_seq_one_letter_code
_entity_poly.pdbx_strand_id
1 'polypeptide(L)'
;MPADVAVYTTPWCPYCQRAKALLSRKNVRFEEIDVDTRPDLRRWLSEATGQRTVPQVFINSRPVGGFTDVAALDQNGKLDALLGETPPPDLSPLPR
;
A
#
# COMPACT_ATOMS: atom_id res chain seq x y z
N MET A 1 9.85 -13.75 7.97
CA MET A 1 8.47 -13.78 7.41
C MET A 1 8.34 -12.59 6.47
N PRO A 2 7.66 -12.71 5.32
CA PRO A 2 7.54 -11.59 4.38
C PRO A 2 6.75 -10.44 5.00
N ALA A 3 7.11 -9.20 4.68
CA ALA A 3 6.33 -8.02 5.06
C ALA A 3 4.90 -8.09 4.51
N ASP A 4 3.94 -7.58 5.28
CA ASP A 4 2.54 -7.52 4.89
C ASP A 4 2.31 -6.23 4.09
N VAL A 5 1.99 -6.35 2.81
CA VAL A 5 1.81 -5.20 1.92
C VAL A 5 0.40 -5.20 1.40
N ALA A 6 -0.33 -4.11 1.62
CA ALA A 6 -1.69 -3.91 1.14
C ALA A 6 -1.75 -2.66 0.26
N VAL A 7 -2.34 -2.78 -0.91
CA VAL A 7 -2.43 -1.72 -1.92
C VAL A 7 -3.90 -1.47 -2.18
N TYR A 8 -4.39 -0.33 -1.73
CA TYR A 8 -5.74 0.11 -2.03
C TYR A 8 -5.74 0.83 -3.38
N THR A 9 -6.51 0.28 -4.31
CA THR A 9 -6.55 0.70 -5.69
C THR A 9 -7.99 0.93 -6.15
N THR A 10 -8.10 1.53 -7.33
CA THR A 10 -9.34 1.49 -8.11
C THR A 10 -9.05 0.91 -9.49
N PRO A 11 -10.02 0.22 -10.12
CA PRO A 11 -9.75 -0.59 -11.30
C PRO A 11 -9.41 0.26 -12.54
N TRP A 12 -9.86 1.52 -12.58
CA TRP A 12 -9.59 2.47 -13.66
C TRP A 12 -8.39 3.38 -13.45
N CYS A 13 -7.67 3.26 -12.33
CA CYS A 13 -6.58 4.19 -12.02
C CYS A 13 -5.23 3.72 -12.62
N PRO A 14 -4.63 4.47 -13.56
CA PRO A 14 -3.36 4.09 -14.17
C PRO A 14 -2.18 4.13 -13.19
N TYR A 15 -2.24 4.98 -12.16
CA TYR A 15 -1.22 5.04 -11.11
C TYR A 15 -1.22 3.79 -10.23
N CYS A 16 -2.38 3.16 -10.01
CA CYS A 16 -2.47 1.90 -9.27
C CYS A 16 -1.74 0.78 -9.99
N GLN A 17 -1.91 0.66 -11.32
CA GLN A 17 -1.20 -0.34 -12.11
C GLN A 17 0.32 -0.16 -12.03
N ARG A 18 0.80 1.10 -12.06
CA ARG A 18 2.23 1.39 -11.90
C ARG A 18 2.77 0.99 -10.52
N ALA A 19 2.01 1.24 -9.45
CA ALA A 19 2.38 0.82 -8.09
C ALA A 19 2.53 -0.71 -8.00
N LYS A 20 1.53 -1.45 -8.52
CA LYS A 20 1.54 -2.91 -8.54
C LYS A 20 2.71 -3.47 -9.37
N ALA A 21 3.00 -2.85 -10.51
CA ALA A 21 4.13 -3.24 -11.35
C ALA A 21 5.47 -3.03 -10.64
N LEU A 22 5.63 -1.95 -9.86
CA LEU A 22 6.82 -1.70 -9.04
C LEU A 22 7.01 -2.81 -7.99
N LEU A 23 5.97 -3.09 -7.20
CA LEU A 23 6.02 -4.14 -6.17
C LEU A 23 6.24 -5.54 -6.78
N SER A 24 5.62 -5.82 -7.93
CA SER A 24 5.82 -7.08 -8.66
C SER A 24 7.25 -7.23 -9.16
N ARG A 25 7.87 -6.15 -9.67
CA ARG A 25 9.29 -6.16 -10.09
C ARG A 25 10.24 -6.46 -8.93
N LYS A 26 9.87 -6.05 -7.71
CA LYS A 26 10.61 -6.37 -6.48
C LYS A 26 10.33 -7.77 -5.95
N ASN A 27 9.47 -8.55 -6.62
CA ASN A 27 9.06 -9.89 -6.22
C ASN A 27 8.44 -9.92 -4.81
N VAL A 28 7.73 -8.84 -4.47
CA VAL A 28 7.05 -8.65 -3.18
C VAL A 28 5.63 -9.16 -3.30
N ARG A 29 5.16 -9.90 -2.29
CA ARG A 29 3.74 -10.25 -2.19
C ARG A 29 2.97 -9.06 -1.63
N PHE A 30 1.97 -8.62 -2.38
CA PHE A 30 1.06 -7.55 -1.96
C PHE A 30 -0.38 -7.97 -2.20
N GLU A 31 -1.27 -7.52 -1.33
CA GLU A 31 -2.71 -7.69 -1.43
C GLU A 31 -3.30 -6.45 -2.11
N GLU A 32 -4.07 -6.64 -3.18
CA GLU A 32 -4.78 -5.53 -3.83
C GLU A 32 -6.21 -5.47 -3.28
N ILE A 33 -6.62 -4.30 -2.79
CA ILE A 33 -7.96 -4.07 -2.27
C ILE A 33 -8.64 -2.98 -3.10
N ASP A 34 -9.72 -3.36 -3.77
CA ASP A 34 -10.55 -2.43 -4.51
C ASP A 34 -11.42 -1.59 -3.55
N VAL A 35 -11.25 -0.27 -3.62
CA VAL A 35 -12.00 0.71 -2.81
C VAL A 35 -13.02 1.50 -3.62
N ASP A 36 -13.22 1.15 -4.88
CA ASP A 36 -14.16 1.86 -5.73
C ASP A 36 -15.60 1.68 -5.25
N THR A 37 -16.01 0.42 -5.08
CA THR A 37 -17.35 0.06 -4.64
C THR A 37 -17.50 0.05 -3.11
N ARG A 38 -16.43 0.38 -2.37
CA ARG A 38 -16.37 0.32 -0.89
C ARG A 38 -16.15 1.70 -0.26
N PRO A 39 -17.23 2.47 -0.02
CA PRO A 39 -17.15 3.79 0.59
C PRO A 39 -16.66 3.76 2.04
N ASP A 40 -16.84 2.65 2.72
CA ASP A 40 -16.30 2.32 4.05
C ASP A 40 -14.77 2.32 4.05
N LEU A 41 -14.13 1.56 3.15
CA LEU A 41 -12.67 1.57 2.98
C LEU A 41 -12.15 2.97 2.63
N ARG A 42 -12.83 3.70 1.73
CA ARG A 42 -12.47 5.09 1.40
C ARG A 42 -12.46 6.02 2.60
N ARG A 43 -13.42 5.85 3.52
CA ARG A 43 -13.46 6.61 4.78
C ARG A 43 -12.30 6.22 5.68
N TRP A 44 -12.10 4.93 5.90
CA TRP A 44 -11.00 4.41 6.70
C TRP A 44 -9.64 4.88 6.17
N LEU A 45 -9.43 4.87 4.85
CA LEU A 45 -8.23 5.38 4.21
C LEU A 45 -8.01 6.87 4.49
N SER A 46 -9.08 7.66 4.45
CA SER A 46 -9.02 9.08 4.77
C SER A 46 -8.67 9.31 6.24
N GLU A 47 -9.14 8.46 7.15
CA GLU A 47 -8.81 8.53 8.57
C GLU A 47 -7.38 8.07 8.85
N ALA A 48 -6.93 7.02 8.15
CA ALA A 48 -5.60 6.41 8.34
C ALA A 48 -4.47 7.25 7.72
N THR A 49 -4.68 7.82 6.53
CA THR A 49 -3.65 8.61 5.81
C THR A 49 -3.90 10.11 5.80
N GLY A 50 -5.09 10.57 6.16
CA GLY A 50 -5.53 11.94 5.89
C GLY A 50 -5.84 12.21 4.41
N GLN A 51 -5.67 11.22 3.51
CA GLN A 51 -5.85 11.39 2.07
C GLN A 51 -7.07 10.61 1.55
N ARG A 52 -7.84 11.24 0.66
CA ARG A 52 -8.98 10.63 -0.05
C ARG A 52 -8.62 10.03 -1.41
N THR A 53 -7.38 10.24 -1.83
CA THR A 53 -6.86 9.89 -3.14
C THR A 53 -6.26 8.50 -3.14
N VAL A 54 -6.45 7.79 -4.25
CA VAL A 54 -5.83 6.48 -4.56
C VAL A 54 -4.72 6.67 -5.61
N PRO A 55 -3.72 5.77 -5.70
CA PRO A 55 -3.49 4.59 -4.84
C PRO A 55 -3.04 4.95 -3.43
N GLN A 56 -3.35 4.10 -2.45
CA GLN A 56 -2.74 4.14 -1.12
C GLN A 56 -2.07 2.82 -0.80
N VAL A 57 -0.81 2.87 -0.41
CA VAL A 57 0.00 1.70 -0.09
C VAL A 57 0.25 1.66 1.41
N PHE A 58 0.01 0.48 1.97
CA PHE A 58 0.29 0.13 3.35
C PHE A 58 1.35 -0.95 3.38
N ILE A 59 2.34 -0.76 4.24
CA ILE A 59 3.39 -1.75 4.50
C ILE A 59 3.42 -1.97 6.00
N ASN A 60 3.31 -3.23 6.44
CA ASN A 60 3.26 -3.59 7.86
C ASN A 60 2.20 -2.79 8.62
N SER A 61 0.99 -2.67 8.04
CA SER A 61 -0.13 -1.86 8.55
C SER A 61 0.17 -0.38 8.78
N ARG A 62 1.28 0.13 8.22
CA ARG A 62 1.62 1.55 8.24
C ARG A 62 1.29 2.20 6.90
N PRO A 63 0.60 3.35 6.89
CA PRO A 63 0.38 4.11 5.69
C PRO A 63 1.73 4.62 5.16
N VAL A 64 2.13 4.15 3.99
CA VAL A 64 3.33 4.65 3.30
C VAL A 64 2.99 5.87 2.45
N GLY A 65 1.78 5.89 1.90
CA GLY A 65 1.30 6.99 1.06
C GLY A 65 0.90 6.53 -0.33
N GLY A 66 1.03 7.42 -1.31
CA GLY A 66 0.59 7.16 -2.68
C GLY A 66 1.63 6.49 -3.56
N PHE A 67 1.35 6.45 -4.87
CA PHE A 67 2.32 5.98 -5.87
C PHE A 67 3.61 6.80 -5.83
N THR A 68 3.50 8.13 -5.65
CA THR A 68 4.67 9.02 -5.62
C THR A 68 5.57 8.73 -4.43
N ASP A 69 5.00 8.52 -3.24
CA ASP A 69 5.76 8.17 -2.03
C ASP A 69 6.47 6.83 -2.18
N VAL A 70 5.76 5.81 -2.68
CA VAL A 70 6.34 4.48 -2.91
C VAL A 70 7.44 4.53 -3.96
N ALA A 71 7.22 5.23 -5.07
CA ALA A 71 8.22 5.40 -6.12
C ALA A 71 9.45 6.21 -5.63
N ALA A 72 9.25 7.18 -4.73
CA ALA A 72 10.35 7.91 -4.11
C ALA A 72 11.14 7.04 -3.12
N LEU A 73 10.47 6.19 -2.35
CA LEU A 73 11.12 5.23 -1.44
C LEU A 73 11.88 4.15 -2.20
N ASP A 74 11.33 3.68 -3.32
CA ASP A 74 11.97 2.73 -4.23
C ASP A 74 13.26 3.29 -4.81
N GLN A 75 13.20 4.52 -5.34
CA GLN A 75 14.38 5.22 -5.88
C GLN A 75 15.48 5.43 -4.83
N ASN A 76 15.11 5.59 -3.56
CA ASN A 76 16.05 5.73 -2.45
C ASN A 76 16.49 4.39 -1.84
N GLY A 77 15.99 3.24 -2.33
CA GLY A 77 16.24 1.91 -1.76
C GLY A 77 15.66 1.69 -0.35
N LYS A 78 14.85 2.64 0.15
CA LYS A 78 14.19 2.56 1.46
C LYS A 78 13.00 1.60 1.44
N LEU A 79 12.39 1.42 0.26
CA LEU A 79 11.29 0.49 0.09
C LEU A 79 11.73 -0.94 0.43
N ASP A 80 12.88 -1.39 -0.08
CA ASP A 80 13.43 -2.71 0.22
C ASP A 80 13.73 -2.89 1.72
N ALA A 81 14.20 -1.83 2.39
CA ALA A 81 14.44 -1.87 3.84
C ALA A 81 13.13 -2.03 4.63
N LEU A 82 12.08 -1.31 4.26
CA LEU A 82 10.74 -1.42 4.87
C LEU A 82 10.09 -2.79 4.63
N LEU A 83 10.32 -3.36 3.45
CA LEU A 83 9.83 -4.70 3.09
C LEU A 83 10.64 -5.83 3.74
N GLY A 84 11.89 -5.57 4.07
CA GLY A 84 12.74 -6.46 4.87
C GLY A 84 12.45 -6.38 6.37
N GLU A 85 11.76 -5.33 6.81
CA GLU A 85 11.35 -5.15 8.20
C GLU A 85 10.23 -6.14 8.55
N THR A 86 10.45 -6.92 9.60
CA THR A 86 9.47 -7.89 10.08
C THR A 86 8.32 -7.13 10.75
N PRO A 87 7.05 -7.35 10.35
CA PRO A 87 5.93 -6.73 11.01
C PRO A 87 5.90 -7.14 12.49
N PRO A 88 5.67 -6.22 13.45
CA PRO A 88 5.40 -6.59 14.82
C PRO A 88 4.15 -7.48 14.90
N PRO A 89 4.13 -8.49 15.79
CA PRO A 89 3.02 -9.46 15.87
C PRO A 89 1.68 -8.88 16.38
N ASP A 90 1.65 -7.60 16.78
CA ASP A 90 0.49 -6.89 17.33
C ASP A 90 -0.07 -5.84 16.33
N LEU A 91 -0.03 -6.15 15.04
CA LEU A 91 -0.68 -5.30 14.05
C LEU A 91 -2.16 -5.65 13.95
N SER A 92 -3.00 -4.64 14.20
CA SER A 92 -4.42 -4.73 13.92
C SER A 92 -4.63 -5.03 12.43
N PRO A 93 -5.49 -6.00 12.08
CA PRO A 93 -5.72 -6.32 10.68
C PRO A 93 -6.29 -5.10 9.96
N LEU A 94 -5.64 -4.73 8.85
CA LEU A 94 -6.19 -3.75 7.92
C LEU A 94 -7.58 -4.22 7.45
N PRO A 95 -8.55 -3.30 7.29
CA PRO A 95 -9.85 -3.66 6.74
C PRO A 95 -9.68 -4.10 5.29
N ARG A 96 -10.04 -5.36 5.01
CA ARG A 96 -9.88 -6.02 3.70
C ARG A 96 -11.22 -6.24 3.03
#